data_AF-A0A536JLZ6-F1
#
_entry.id   AF-A0A536JLZ6-F1
#
_cell.length_a   1.000
_cell.length_b   1.000
_cell.length_c   1.000
_cell.angle_alpha   90.00
_cell.angle_beta   90.00
_cell.angle_gamma   90.00
#
_symmetry.space_group_name_H-M   'P 1'
#
loop_
_entity.id
_entity.type
_entity.pdbx_description
1 polymer ?
#
loop_
_entity_poly.entity_id
_entity_poly.type
_entity_poly.pdbx_seq_one_letter_code
_entity_poly.pdbx_strand_id
1 'polypeptide(L)'
;MRIRVLLAVAVTALAACTAPPIVAPSVSPVASAPPSVVATPAASGKGLWTAETGIYGTSFHYGPSSYICGVGYNLSYSGGAPLVSVDVSALFPDAFAAHVTPSTVDRAIGWQHPASVQINSPEIHDAAWLSRLGAAMGAVCQNGPSDLDSLRGTILKVNWETIEGTYEQEFVIDKIRGEMTACGTQDGRIRIVWADPRTC
;
A
#
# COMPACT_ATOMS: atom_id res chain seq x y z
N MET A 1 -67.87 25.36 -14.20
CA MET A 1 -68.85 24.60 -15.03
C MET A 1 -68.41 23.14 -15.03
N ARG A 2 -69.07 22.23 -14.29
CA ARG A 2 -70.23 21.42 -14.73
C ARG A 2 -69.86 20.65 -16.03
N ILE A 3 -69.71 19.32 -16.07
CA ILE A 3 -70.74 18.29 -15.86
C ILE A 3 -70.09 16.88 -15.81
N ARG A 4 -70.63 16.00 -14.95
CA ARG A 4 -70.44 14.54 -14.92
C ARG A 4 -71.31 13.87 -15.99
N VAL A 5 -70.87 12.77 -16.63
CA VAL A 5 -71.79 11.71 -17.09
C VAL A 5 -71.15 10.33 -16.94
N LEU A 6 -71.93 9.44 -16.33
CA LEU A 6 -71.75 8.01 -16.07
C LEU A 6 -72.11 7.14 -17.29
N LEU A 7 -71.56 5.92 -17.36
CA LEU A 7 -72.22 4.64 -17.73
C LEU A 7 -71.12 3.54 -17.54
N ALA A 8 -71.18 2.50 -16.70
CA ALA A 8 -72.16 1.42 -16.47
C ALA A 8 -72.42 0.63 -17.78
N VAL A 9 -72.26 -0.69 -17.94
CA VAL A 9 -72.42 -1.92 -17.11
C VAL A 9 -71.77 -3.08 -17.90
N ALA A 10 -71.25 -4.13 -17.23
CA ALA A 10 -71.63 -5.54 -17.43
C ALA A 10 -70.57 -6.53 -16.90
N VAL A 11 -71.07 -7.42 -16.05
CA VAL A 11 -70.42 -8.54 -15.38
C VAL A 11 -70.45 -9.76 -16.29
N THR A 12 -69.37 -10.53 -16.33
CA THR A 12 -69.45 -12.00 -16.35
C THR A 12 -68.23 -12.60 -15.67
N ALA A 13 -68.50 -13.32 -14.58
CA ALA A 13 -67.57 -14.20 -13.91
C ALA A 13 -67.32 -15.45 -14.74
N LEU A 14 -66.07 -15.92 -14.76
CA LEU A 14 -65.74 -17.33 -14.94
C LEU A 14 -64.53 -17.62 -14.06
N ALA A 15 -64.82 -18.30 -12.96
CA ALA A 15 -63.83 -19.00 -12.17
C ALA A 15 -63.32 -20.19 -12.99
N ALA A 16 -62.02 -20.24 -13.21
CA ALA A 16 -61.32 -21.45 -13.58
C ALA A 16 -59.99 -21.48 -12.82
N CYS A 17 -59.87 -22.45 -11.91
CA CYS A 17 -58.67 -22.79 -11.19
C CYS A 17 -57.56 -23.17 -12.17
N THR A 18 -56.49 -22.38 -12.22
CA THR A 18 -55.20 -22.83 -12.76
C THR A 18 -54.08 -22.18 -11.96
N ALA A 19 -53.09 -23.00 -11.62
CA ALA A 19 -51.97 -22.81 -10.69
C ALA A 19 -51.31 -21.42 -10.67
N PRO A 20 -50.75 -20.98 -9.53
CA PRO A 20 -49.96 -19.77 -9.47
C PRO A 20 -48.75 -19.85 -10.41
N PRO A 21 -48.35 -18.74 -11.06
CA PRO A 21 -47.18 -18.71 -11.93
C PRO A 21 -45.92 -19.01 -11.12
N ILE A 22 -45.07 -19.87 -11.69
CA ILE A 22 -43.71 -20.12 -11.23
C ILE A 22 -42.97 -18.77 -11.26
N VAL A 23 -42.75 -18.19 -10.09
CA VAL A 23 -41.85 -17.06 -9.92
C VAL A 23 -40.46 -17.60 -10.25
N ALA A 24 -39.96 -17.25 -11.44
CA ALA A 24 -38.55 -17.41 -11.74
C ALA A 24 -37.77 -16.63 -10.68
N PRO A 25 -36.83 -17.25 -9.93
CA PRO A 25 -36.00 -16.50 -9.02
C PRO A 25 -35.19 -15.50 -9.85
N SER A 26 -35.48 -14.21 -9.65
CA SER A 26 -34.58 -13.13 -10.04
C SER A 26 -33.27 -13.40 -9.32
N VAL A 27 -32.28 -13.89 -10.06
CA VAL A 27 -30.92 -14.04 -9.57
C VAL A 27 -30.34 -12.63 -9.48
N SER A 28 -30.61 -11.95 -8.38
CA SER A 28 -29.78 -10.81 -7.98
C SER A 28 -28.35 -11.34 -7.92
N PRO A 29 -27.35 -10.70 -8.55
CA PRO A 29 -25.98 -11.04 -8.27
C PRO A 29 -25.78 -10.76 -6.78
N VAL A 30 -25.72 -11.82 -5.98
CA VAL A 30 -25.15 -11.75 -4.65
C VAL A 30 -23.74 -11.27 -4.90
N ALA A 31 -23.50 -9.98 -4.71
CA ALA A 31 -22.17 -9.47 -4.52
C ALA A 31 -21.63 -10.29 -3.35
N SER A 32 -20.79 -11.27 -3.66
CA SER A 32 -19.99 -11.96 -2.66
C SER A 32 -19.33 -10.84 -1.87
N ALA A 33 -19.78 -10.66 -0.63
CA ALA A 33 -19.11 -9.77 0.28
C ALA A 33 -17.62 -10.11 0.19
N PRO A 34 -16.71 -9.12 0.04
CA PRO A 34 -15.29 -9.41 -0.01
C PRO A 34 -14.96 -10.32 1.16
N PRO A 35 -14.12 -11.36 0.98
CA PRO A 35 -13.87 -12.34 2.01
C PRO A 35 -13.58 -11.60 3.30
N SER A 36 -14.45 -11.81 4.30
CA SER A 36 -14.18 -11.35 5.65
C SER A 36 -12.86 -11.99 6.03
N VAL A 37 -11.81 -11.17 6.10
CA VAL A 37 -10.52 -11.59 6.63
C VAL A 37 -10.77 -11.83 8.11
N VAL A 38 -11.17 -13.06 8.45
CA VAL A 38 -11.16 -13.52 9.83
C VAL A 38 -9.68 -13.53 10.21
N ALA A 39 -9.27 -12.52 10.96
CA ALA A 39 -7.96 -12.48 11.59
C ALA A 39 -7.86 -13.71 12.48
N THR A 40 -7.27 -14.78 11.95
CA THR A 40 -6.90 -15.94 12.74
C THR A 40 -5.85 -15.44 13.71
N PRO A 41 -6.04 -15.55 15.04
CA PRO A 41 -5.00 -15.14 15.98
C PRO A 41 -3.73 -15.92 15.64
N ALA A 42 -2.65 -15.22 15.33
CA ALA A 42 -1.37 -15.87 15.04
C ALA A 42 -0.91 -16.60 16.31
N ALA A 43 -0.74 -17.91 16.22
CA ALA A 43 -0.40 -18.78 17.36
C ALA A 43 1.07 -18.72 17.79
N SER A 44 1.89 -17.81 17.24
CA SER A 44 3.26 -17.60 17.66
C SER A 44 3.43 -16.22 18.31
N GLY A 45 3.94 -16.19 19.55
CA GLY A 45 4.31 -14.94 20.22
C GLY A 45 5.42 -14.18 19.49
N LYS A 46 6.17 -14.86 18.60
CA LYS A 46 7.10 -14.26 17.63
C LYS A 46 6.49 -13.13 16.77
N GLY A 47 5.23 -13.26 16.34
CA GLY A 47 4.61 -12.39 15.33
C GLY A 47 5.21 -12.52 13.92
N LEU A 48 4.58 -11.88 12.93
CA LEU A 48 4.97 -11.90 11.52
C LEU A 48 4.77 -10.51 10.89
N TRP A 49 5.59 -10.20 9.89
CA TRP A 49 5.45 -9.00 9.08
C TRP A 49 4.95 -9.34 7.67
N THR A 50 4.09 -8.48 7.13
CA THR A 50 3.75 -8.44 5.71
C THR A 50 4.22 -7.13 5.13
N ALA A 51 4.67 -7.13 3.87
CA ALA A 51 5.16 -5.92 3.21
C ALA A 51 4.44 -5.69 1.88
N GLU A 52 3.93 -4.49 1.68
CA GLU A 52 3.67 -3.95 0.35
C GLU A 52 4.89 -3.14 -0.08
N THR A 53 5.62 -3.61 -1.08
CA THR A 53 6.86 -2.98 -1.56
C THR A 53 6.76 -2.54 -3.03
N GLY A 54 7.66 -1.64 -3.41
CA GLY A 54 7.81 -1.22 -4.79
C GLY A 54 9.08 -0.40 -5.03
N ILE A 55 9.57 -0.47 -6.27
CA ILE A 55 10.57 0.44 -6.82
C ILE A 55 9.85 1.62 -7.46
N TYR A 56 10.33 2.82 -7.14
CA TYR A 56 9.76 4.09 -7.58
C TYR A 56 10.87 5.06 -7.98
N GLY A 57 10.54 6.01 -8.86
CA GLY A 57 11.36 7.18 -9.07
C GLY A 57 10.52 8.44 -9.24
N THR A 58 11.12 9.60 -9.04
CA THR A 58 10.47 10.90 -9.22
C THR A 58 11.45 11.93 -9.74
N SER A 59 10.97 12.72 -10.70
CA SER A 59 11.62 13.97 -11.04
C SER A 59 11.44 14.94 -9.87
N PHE A 60 12.55 15.47 -9.36
CA PHE A 60 12.53 16.50 -8.34
C PHE A 60 12.42 17.86 -9.03
N HIS A 61 11.25 18.49 -8.92
CA HIS A 61 10.94 19.75 -9.62
C HIS A 61 11.30 21.01 -8.82
N TYR A 62 11.78 20.88 -7.58
CA TYR A 62 12.05 21.98 -6.66
C TYR A 62 13.54 22.15 -6.36
N GLY A 63 14.30 22.66 -7.32
CA GLY A 63 15.75 22.84 -7.21
C GLY A 63 16.45 22.42 -8.50
N PRO A 64 17.76 22.09 -8.46
CA PRO A 64 18.44 21.49 -9.61
C PRO A 64 17.71 20.22 -10.05
N SER A 65 17.40 20.15 -11.35
CA SER A 65 16.73 19.00 -11.95
C SER A 65 17.51 17.73 -11.61
N SER A 66 16.87 16.84 -10.87
CA SER A 66 17.44 15.58 -10.42
C SER A 66 16.35 14.51 -10.40
N TYR A 67 16.72 13.27 -10.66
CA TYR A 67 15.80 12.15 -10.61
C TYR A 67 16.10 11.31 -9.37
N ILE A 68 15.17 11.31 -8.42
CA ILE A 68 15.27 10.51 -7.21
C ILE A 68 14.74 9.11 -7.54
N CYS A 69 15.48 8.07 -7.19
CA CYS A 69 15.13 6.68 -7.43
C CYS A 69 15.31 5.88 -6.15
N GLY A 70 14.45 4.91 -5.91
CA GLY A 70 14.54 4.11 -4.69
C GLY A 70 13.41 3.11 -4.52
N VAL A 71 13.28 2.63 -3.29
CA VAL A 71 12.23 1.70 -2.88
C VAL A 71 11.34 2.33 -1.82
N GLY A 72 10.06 2.01 -1.88
CA GLY A 72 9.08 2.34 -0.85
C GLY A 72 8.46 1.07 -0.31
N TYR A 73 8.07 1.11 0.96
CA TYR A 73 7.41 -0.02 1.60
C TYR A 73 6.34 0.44 2.59
N ASN A 74 5.37 -0.44 2.81
CA ASN A 74 4.38 -0.38 3.88
C ASN A 74 4.32 -1.75 4.55
N LEU A 75 4.83 -1.81 5.77
CA LEU A 75 4.92 -3.00 6.60
C LEU A 75 3.67 -3.09 7.48
N SER A 76 3.20 -4.29 7.75
CA SER A 76 2.17 -4.55 8.75
C SER A 76 2.54 -5.72 9.63
N TYR A 77 2.42 -5.53 10.95
CA TYR A 77 2.72 -6.55 11.95
C TYR A 77 1.47 -7.30 12.38
N SER A 78 1.58 -8.62 12.53
CA SER A 78 0.57 -9.48 13.12
C SER A 78 1.24 -10.42 14.13
N GLY A 79 1.00 -10.19 15.43
CA GLY A 79 1.56 -11.01 16.49
C GLY A 79 0.85 -10.78 17.82
N GLY A 80 0.95 -11.77 18.72
CA GLY A 80 0.35 -11.72 20.05
C GLY A 80 1.20 -11.01 21.10
N ALA A 81 2.53 -10.98 20.92
CA ALA A 81 3.44 -10.33 21.87
C ALA A 81 3.68 -8.84 21.52
N PRO A 82 3.79 -7.97 22.53
CA PRO A 82 4.22 -6.58 22.34
C PRO A 82 5.62 -6.48 21.71
N LEU A 83 5.78 -5.53 20.79
CA LEU A 83 7.06 -5.18 20.21
C LEU A 83 7.86 -4.32 21.20
N VAL A 84 9.13 -4.68 21.42
CA VAL A 84 10.09 -3.96 22.26
C VAL A 84 10.95 -3.02 21.40
N SER A 85 11.36 -3.47 20.22
CA SER A 85 12.10 -2.67 19.26
C SER A 85 11.80 -3.14 17.85
N VAL A 86 11.94 -2.23 16.88
CA VAL A 86 11.89 -2.53 15.44
C VAL A 86 12.96 -1.70 14.75
N ASP A 87 13.75 -2.35 13.89
CA ASP A 87 14.69 -1.73 12.96
C ASP A 87 14.39 -2.23 11.54
N VAL A 88 14.29 -1.30 10.61
CA VAL A 88 14.04 -1.59 9.21
C VAL A 88 15.23 -1.11 8.41
N SER A 89 15.75 -1.95 7.52
CA SER A 89 16.88 -1.60 6.67
C SER A 89 16.69 -2.11 5.25
N ALA A 90 17.28 -1.45 4.27
CA ALA A 90 17.32 -1.91 2.89
C ALA A 90 18.75 -2.05 2.40
N LEU A 91 19.00 -3.12 1.67
CA LEU A 91 20.25 -3.35 0.94
C LEU A 91 19.95 -3.27 -0.55
N PHE A 92 20.48 -2.24 -1.20
CA PHE A 92 20.43 -2.12 -2.65
C PHE A 92 21.42 -3.10 -3.29
N PRO A 93 21.17 -3.57 -4.52
CA PRO A 93 22.15 -4.35 -5.28
C PRO A 93 23.44 -3.56 -5.47
N ASP A 94 24.61 -4.18 -5.35
CA ASP A 94 25.91 -3.49 -5.52
C ASP A 94 26.02 -2.76 -6.87
N ALA A 95 25.40 -3.32 -7.92
CA ALA A 95 25.37 -2.72 -9.24
C ALA A 95 24.66 -1.35 -9.27
N PHE A 96 23.70 -1.10 -8.36
CA PHE A 96 22.98 0.17 -8.25
C PHE A 96 23.91 1.35 -8.01
N ALA A 97 25.02 1.15 -7.30
CA ALA A 97 25.99 2.22 -7.02
C ALA A 97 26.59 2.86 -8.29
N ALA A 98 26.62 2.13 -9.41
CA ALA A 98 27.08 2.67 -10.70
C ALA A 98 26.06 3.62 -11.35
N HIS A 99 24.81 3.61 -10.91
CA HIS A 99 23.69 4.37 -11.48
C HIS A 99 23.36 5.65 -10.70
N VAL A 100 24.02 5.91 -9.57
CA VAL A 100 23.71 7.05 -8.70
C VAL A 100 24.74 8.15 -8.78
N THR A 101 24.34 9.41 -8.57
CA THR A 101 25.29 10.53 -8.60
C THR A 101 26.35 10.36 -7.51
N PRO A 102 27.59 10.83 -7.74
CA PRO A 102 28.65 10.74 -6.73
C PRO A 102 28.26 11.36 -5.38
N SER A 103 27.41 12.39 -5.38
CA SER A 103 26.89 13.04 -4.17
C SER A 103 25.94 12.19 -3.33
N THR A 104 25.45 11.05 -3.85
CA THR A 104 24.52 10.17 -3.15
C THR A 104 24.96 8.70 -3.14
N VAL A 105 26.21 8.41 -3.51
CA VAL A 105 26.75 7.05 -3.56
C VAL A 105 26.69 6.33 -2.21
N ASP A 106 26.89 7.06 -1.11
CA ASP A 106 26.80 6.51 0.25
C ASP A 106 25.40 5.97 0.58
N ARG A 107 24.37 6.40 -0.16
CA ARG A 107 23.00 5.90 -0.03
C ARG A 107 22.72 4.65 -0.87
N ALA A 108 23.63 4.28 -1.77
CA ALA A 108 23.47 3.15 -2.69
C ALA A 108 24.32 1.93 -2.32
N ILE A 109 25.11 2.02 -1.25
CA ILE A 109 26.02 0.97 -0.78
C ILE A 109 25.66 0.51 0.63
N GLY A 110 25.80 -0.79 0.91
CA GLY A 110 25.55 -1.33 2.24
C GLY A 110 24.09 -1.21 2.72
N TRP A 111 23.89 -1.52 4.00
CA TRP A 111 22.57 -1.43 4.64
C TRP A 111 22.20 0.03 4.92
N GLN A 112 21.09 0.45 4.35
CA GLN A 112 20.51 1.76 4.53
C GLN A 112 19.40 1.68 5.57
N HIS A 113 19.42 2.59 6.54
CA HIS A 113 18.40 2.70 7.56
C HIS A 113 17.63 4.00 7.34
N PRO A 114 16.28 3.96 7.29
CA PRO A 114 15.48 5.17 7.22
C PRO A 114 15.65 5.94 8.53
N ALA A 115 15.88 7.25 8.44
CA ALA A 115 16.10 8.09 9.62
C ALA A 115 14.90 8.11 10.60
N SER A 116 13.72 7.67 10.16
CA SER A 116 12.45 7.80 10.90
C SER A 116 11.87 6.49 11.44
N VAL A 117 12.51 5.31 11.25
CA VAL A 117 11.90 4.00 11.59
C VAL A 117 12.66 3.23 12.69
N GLN A 118 13.66 3.86 13.32
CA GLN A 118 14.29 3.26 14.50
C GLN A 118 13.52 3.63 15.77
N ILE A 119 12.89 2.63 16.39
CA ILE A 119 12.13 2.81 17.63
C ILE A 119 12.84 2.06 18.75
N ASN A 120 13.47 2.83 19.65
CA ASN A 120 14.06 2.35 20.91
C ASN A 120 13.47 3.19 22.06
N SER A 121 12.41 2.73 22.73
CA SER A 121 11.91 3.43 23.93
C SER A 121 11.08 2.53 24.87
N PRO A 122 11.19 2.69 26.20
CA PRO A 122 10.30 2.04 27.17
C PRO A 122 8.86 2.60 27.19
N GLU A 123 8.52 3.58 26.34
CA GLU A 123 7.17 4.16 26.22
C GLU A 123 6.29 3.43 25.18
N ILE A 124 6.64 2.19 24.82
CA ILE A 124 5.85 1.33 23.91
C ILE A 124 4.72 0.62 24.70
N HIS A 125 3.94 1.38 25.48
CA HIS A 125 2.69 0.88 26.06
C HIS A 125 1.48 1.11 25.14
N ASP A 126 1.63 1.85 24.05
CA ASP A 126 0.64 1.96 22.97
C ASP A 126 0.98 1.05 21.78
N ALA A 127 1.25 -0.24 22.07
CA ALA A 127 1.40 -1.31 21.07
C ALA A 127 0.16 -1.50 20.17
N ALA A 128 -0.93 -0.74 20.39
CA ALA A 128 -2.08 -0.63 19.52
C ALA A 128 -1.85 0.23 18.24
N TRP A 129 -0.77 1.03 18.15
CA TRP A 129 -0.58 2.00 17.05
C TRP A 129 0.33 1.54 15.90
N LEU A 130 1.24 0.58 16.13
CA LEU A 130 2.29 0.23 15.15
C LEU A 130 1.93 -0.93 14.21
N SER A 131 0.65 -1.28 14.08
CA SER A 131 0.21 -2.29 13.10
C SER A 131 0.63 -1.95 11.66
N ARG A 132 1.08 -0.71 11.39
CA ARG A 132 1.64 -0.29 10.10
C ARG A 132 2.86 0.62 10.24
N LEU A 133 3.87 0.38 9.41
CA LEU A 133 5.08 1.22 9.28
C LEU A 133 5.38 1.46 7.81
N GLY A 134 5.51 2.71 7.37
CA GLY A 134 5.80 3.04 5.98
C GLY A 134 6.92 4.06 5.85
N ALA A 135 7.84 3.83 4.92
CA ALA A 135 8.89 4.76 4.56
C ALA A 135 9.41 4.50 3.13
N ALA A 136 10.36 5.33 2.70
CA ALA A 136 11.06 5.17 1.44
C ALA A 136 12.57 5.43 1.63
N MET A 137 13.38 4.75 0.83
CA MET A 137 14.84 4.89 0.79
C MET A 137 15.29 4.97 -0.65
N GLY A 138 16.30 5.79 -0.93
CA GLY A 138 16.77 5.99 -2.29
C GLY A 138 17.94 6.96 -2.41
N ALA A 139 18.36 7.15 -3.66
CA ALA A 139 19.47 7.99 -4.07
C ALA A 139 19.05 8.86 -5.27
N VAL A 140 19.99 9.64 -5.79
CA VAL A 140 19.77 10.40 -7.04
C VAL A 140 20.37 9.60 -8.18
N CYS A 141 19.56 9.17 -9.14
CA CYS A 141 20.00 8.42 -10.32
C CYS A 141 20.56 9.35 -11.41
N GLN A 142 21.58 8.89 -12.13
CA GLN A 142 22.30 9.67 -13.14
C GLN A 142 21.54 9.76 -14.47
N ASN A 143 20.90 8.67 -14.90
CA ASN A 143 20.26 8.54 -16.20
C ASN A 143 18.72 8.61 -16.11
N GLY A 144 18.17 8.92 -14.95
CA GLY A 144 16.73 9.08 -14.76
C GLY A 144 15.98 7.75 -14.70
N PRO A 145 14.77 7.65 -15.29
CA PRO A 145 13.91 6.46 -15.18
C PRO A 145 14.53 5.16 -15.67
N SER A 146 15.48 5.20 -16.61
CA SER A 146 16.15 4.00 -17.13
C SER A 146 16.96 3.26 -16.06
N ASP A 147 17.36 3.95 -14.99
CA ASP A 147 18.12 3.35 -13.90
C ASP A 147 17.22 2.59 -12.90
N LEU A 148 15.89 2.66 -12.98
CA LEU A 148 15.01 1.98 -12.02
C LEU A 148 15.18 0.46 -12.01
N ASP A 149 15.51 -0.15 -13.15
CA ASP A 149 15.73 -1.61 -13.22
C ASP A 149 16.94 -2.05 -12.39
N SER A 150 17.91 -1.17 -12.14
CA SER A 150 19.08 -1.48 -11.31
C SER A 150 18.77 -1.65 -9.81
N LEU A 151 17.56 -1.28 -9.38
CA LEU A 151 17.06 -1.48 -8.02
C LEU A 151 16.40 -2.85 -7.81
N ARG A 152 16.19 -3.66 -8.86
CA ARG A 152 15.62 -5.01 -8.71
C ARG A 152 16.57 -5.90 -7.92
N GLY A 153 16.02 -6.72 -7.05
CA GLY A 153 16.76 -7.53 -6.09
C GLY A 153 17.12 -6.77 -4.82
N THR A 154 16.57 -5.57 -4.59
CA THR A 154 16.73 -4.87 -3.31
C THR A 154 16.14 -5.72 -2.19
N ILE A 155 16.88 -5.89 -1.10
CA ILE A 155 16.44 -6.64 0.09
C ILE A 155 15.98 -5.66 1.15
N LEU A 156 14.73 -5.79 1.61
CA LEU A 156 14.23 -5.10 2.78
C LEU A 156 14.25 -6.05 3.97
N LYS A 157 14.96 -5.70 5.03
CA LYS A 157 15.05 -6.46 6.26
C LYS A 157 14.33 -5.76 7.40
N VAL A 158 13.52 -6.52 8.13
CA VAL A 158 12.85 -6.09 9.36
C VAL A 158 13.39 -6.92 10.50
N ASN A 159 14.09 -6.26 11.42
CA ASN A 159 14.51 -6.82 12.70
C ASN A 159 13.54 -6.33 13.76
N TRP A 160 13.05 -7.22 14.62
CA TRP A 160 12.23 -6.82 15.75
C TRP A 160 12.52 -7.65 16.99
N GLU A 161 12.30 -7.04 18.13
CA GLU A 161 12.40 -7.69 19.43
C GLU A 161 11.02 -7.74 20.09
N THR A 162 10.76 -8.84 20.76
CA THR A 162 9.63 -9.01 21.67
C THR A 162 10.18 -9.45 23.03
N ILE A 163 9.32 -9.55 24.03
CA ILE A 163 9.67 -10.16 25.32
C ILE A 163 10.14 -11.63 25.20
N GLU A 164 9.82 -12.30 24.10
CA GLU A 164 10.17 -13.71 23.85
C GLU A 164 11.52 -13.88 23.13
N GLY A 165 12.07 -12.79 22.57
CA GLY A 165 13.36 -12.81 21.87
C GLY A 165 13.40 -11.88 20.65
N THR A 166 14.49 -12.03 19.89
CA THR A 166 14.82 -11.23 18.70
C THR A 166 14.56 -12.03 17.42
N TYR A 167 14.02 -11.36 16.42
CA TYR A 167 13.58 -11.97 15.16
C TYR A 167 13.91 -11.11 13.95
N GLU A 168 13.96 -11.77 12.80
CA GLU A 168 14.26 -11.16 11.50
C GLU A 168 13.32 -11.72 10.43
N GLN A 169 13.01 -10.86 9.44
CA GLN A 169 12.32 -11.22 8.21
C GLN A 169 12.81 -10.36 7.06
N GLU A 170 13.06 -10.99 5.91
CA GLU A 170 13.47 -10.32 4.68
C GLU A 170 12.38 -10.34 3.61
N PHE A 171 12.34 -9.30 2.79
CA PHE A 171 11.48 -9.16 1.62
C PHE A 171 12.31 -8.73 0.41
N VAL A 172 12.16 -9.43 -0.71
CA VAL A 172 12.79 -9.03 -1.97
C VAL A 172 11.88 -8.05 -2.70
N ILE A 173 12.45 -6.94 -3.16
CA ILE A 173 11.75 -5.89 -3.91
C ILE A 173 12.20 -5.95 -5.38
N ASP A 174 11.37 -6.53 -6.22
CA ASP A 174 11.62 -6.66 -7.66
C ASP A 174 10.64 -5.89 -8.53
N LYS A 175 9.55 -5.39 -7.96
CA LYS A 175 8.46 -4.79 -8.74
C LYS A 175 8.64 -3.29 -8.89
N ILE A 176 8.90 -2.84 -10.12
CA ILE A 176 8.74 -1.44 -10.51
C ILE A 176 7.25 -1.11 -10.52
N ARG A 177 6.87 -0.13 -9.70
CA ARG A 177 5.49 0.34 -9.57
C ARG A 177 5.22 1.59 -10.39
N GLY A 178 6.26 2.32 -10.77
CA GLY A 178 6.18 3.44 -11.71
C GLY A 178 6.90 4.68 -11.23
N GLU A 179 6.76 5.73 -12.04
CA GLU A 179 7.23 7.07 -11.70
C GLU A 179 6.16 7.81 -10.90
N MET A 180 6.60 8.40 -9.80
CA MET A 180 5.86 9.41 -9.06
C MET A 180 6.33 10.79 -9.49
N THR A 181 5.49 11.80 -9.36
CA THR A 181 5.90 13.20 -9.43
C THR A 181 5.61 13.85 -8.09
N ALA A 182 6.64 14.34 -7.43
CA ALA A 182 6.50 15.20 -6.27
C ALA A 182 6.16 16.63 -6.74
N CYS A 183 4.88 16.98 -6.69
CA CYS A 183 4.39 18.34 -6.93
C CYS A 183 4.46 19.15 -5.64
N GLY A 184 5.15 20.28 -5.65
CA GLY A 184 5.07 21.24 -4.55
C GLY A 184 3.82 22.10 -4.69
N THR A 185 3.21 22.44 -3.57
CA THR A 185 2.12 23.41 -3.49
C THR A 185 2.67 24.77 -3.08
N GLN A 186 1.93 25.85 -3.37
CA GLN A 186 2.37 27.23 -3.07
C GLN A 186 2.62 27.48 -1.57
N ASP A 187 2.04 26.67 -0.69
CA ASP A 187 2.25 26.70 0.77
C ASP A 187 3.46 25.87 1.24
N GLY A 188 4.28 25.37 0.30
CA GLY A 188 5.51 24.62 0.59
C GLY A 188 5.31 23.15 0.93
N ARG A 189 4.09 22.61 0.81
CA ARG A 189 3.84 21.17 0.97
C ARG A 189 4.18 20.41 -0.30
N ILE A 190 4.39 19.10 -0.17
CA ILE A 190 4.68 18.20 -1.30
C ILE A 190 3.50 17.22 -1.43
N ARG A 191 2.93 17.14 -2.63
CA ARG A 191 1.92 16.16 -3.05
C ARG A 191 2.55 15.17 -4.03
N ILE A 192 2.28 13.89 -3.84
CA ILE A 192 2.71 12.83 -4.76
C ILE A 192 1.62 12.59 -5.81
N VAL A 193 1.98 12.60 -7.09
CA VAL A 193 1.11 12.26 -8.22
C VAL A 193 1.67 11.08 -9.01
N TRP A 194 0.81 10.16 -9.43
CA TRP A 194 1.20 8.82 -9.87
C TRP A 194 1.14 8.60 -11.39
N ALA A 195 0.92 9.64 -12.22
CA ALA A 195 0.67 9.42 -13.64
C ALA A 195 0.97 10.57 -14.63
N ASP A 196 1.10 11.84 -14.20
CA ASP A 196 1.43 12.95 -15.14
C ASP A 196 2.04 14.16 -14.41
N PRO A 197 3.28 14.58 -14.72
CA PRO A 197 3.90 15.77 -14.14
C PRO A 197 3.16 17.08 -14.44
N ARG A 198 2.32 17.13 -15.48
CA ARG A 198 1.52 18.31 -15.84
C ARG A 198 0.36 18.59 -14.89
N THR A 199 0.16 17.70 -13.92
CA THR A 199 -0.84 17.87 -12.85
C THR A 199 -0.24 18.49 -11.59
N CYS A 200 1.06 18.83 -11.64
CA CYS A 200 1.67 19.91 -10.88
C CYS A 200 1.39 21.25 -11.60
#